data_AF-B6GBI2-F1
#
_entry.id   AF-B6GBI2-F1
#
_cell.length_a   1.000
_cell.length_b   1.000
_cell.length_c   1.000
_cell.angle_alpha   90.00
_cell.angle_beta   90.00
_cell.angle_gamma   90.00
#
_symmetry.space_group_name_H-M   'P 1'
#
loop_
_entity.id
_entity.type
_entity.pdbx_description
1 polymer ?
#
loop_
_entity_poly.entity_id
_entity_poly.type
_entity_poly.pdbx_seq_one_letter_code
_entity_poly.pdbx_strand_id
1 'polypeptide(L)'
;MGFFSKIKGVTHNVEEAGDIVAAGQPILTFDGEAIKAAGHDDVVTRVVSNPQDFDSIELTGSSNTLLGGRPLVKVGDPLMVTK
;
A
#
# COMPACT_ATOMS: atom_id res chain seq x y z
N MET A 1 13.69 -0.60 19.94
CA MET A 1 13.68 0.87 19.87
C MET A 1 12.80 1.26 18.68
N GLY A 2 11.49 1.45 18.89
CA GLY A 2 10.52 1.55 17.78
C GLY A 2 10.73 2.81 16.94
N PHE A 3 10.92 2.64 15.63
CA PHE A 3 11.28 3.73 14.70
C PHE A 3 10.06 4.36 14.00
N PHE A 4 8.85 4.15 14.52
CA PHE A 4 7.63 4.76 14.00
C PHE A 4 7.36 6.09 14.70
N SER A 5 7.81 7.18 14.08
CA SER A 5 7.39 8.53 14.47
C SER A 5 5.86 8.62 14.36
N LYS A 6 5.19 9.04 15.44
CA LYS A 6 3.72 9.11 15.48
C LYS A 6 3.21 10.27 14.62
N ILE A 7 2.97 9.99 13.34
CA ILE A 7 2.29 10.92 12.43
C ILE A 7 0.83 11.07 12.89
N LYS A 8 0.36 12.31 13.04
CA LYS A 8 -1.02 12.60 13.44
C LYS A 8 -1.98 12.07 12.36
N GLY A 9 -2.96 11.27 12.77
CA GLY A 9 -3.90 10.62 11.86
C GLY A 9 -3.38 9.34 11.22
N VAL A 10 -2.29 8.74 11.71
CA VAL A 10 -1.79 7.43 11.26
C VAL A 10 -1.71 6.46 12.45
N THR A 11 -2.28 5.28 12.27
CA THR A 11 -2.23 4.16 13.23
C THR A 11 -1.53 2.97 12.57
N HIS A 12 -0.61 2.35 13.30
CA HIS A 12 0.07 1.12 12.88
C HIS A 12 -0.69 -0.09 13.41
N ASN A 13 -0.91 -1.09 12.54
CA ASN A 13 -1.65 -2.32 12.85
C ASN A 13 -0.75 -3.58 12.83
N VAL A 14 0.57 -3.38 12.70
CA VAL A 14 1.63 -4.39 12.87
C VAL A 14 2.47 -3.99 14.08
N GLU A 15 2.94 -4.98 14.82
CA GLU A 15 3.62 -4.76 16.11
C GLU A 15 5.10 -4.41 15.88
N GLU A 16 5.78 -5.16 15.00
CA GLU A 16 7.22 -5.04 14.79
C GLU A 16 7.65 -5.00 13.30
N ALA A 17 8.81 -4.39 13.07
CA ALA A 17 9.44 -4.40 11.76
C ALA A 17 10.03 -5.78 11.48
N GLY A 18 9.38 -6.55 10.60
CA GLY A 18 9.71 -7.96 10.33
C GLY A 18 8.48 -8.87 10.38
N ASP A 19 7.33 -8.36 10.85
CA ASP A 19 6.06 -9.10 10.85
C ASP A 19 5.70 -9.62 9.46
N ILE A 20 5.38 -10.91 9.38
CA ILE A 20 4.89 -11.54 8.15
C ILE A 20 3.41 -11.18 7.98
N VAL A 21 3.06 -10.59 6.84
CA VAL A 21 1.69 -10.13 6.53
C VAL A 21 1.10 -10.85 5.32
N ALA A 22 -0.21 -11.08 5.36
CA ALA A 22 -0.97 -11.62 4.22
C ALA A 22 -1.53 -10.50 3.33
N ALA A 23 -1.77 -10.81 2.05
CA ALA A 23 -2.42 -9.86 1.14
C ALA A 23 -3.83 -9.50 1.64
N GLY A 24 -4.10 -8.19 1.78
CA GLY A 24 -5.36 -7.67 2.33
C GLY A 24 -5.37 -7.48 3.85
N GLN A 25 -4.34 -7.92 4.58
CA GLN A 25 -4.17 -7.61 6.00
C GLN A 25 -3.92 -6.10 6.19
N PRO A 26 -4.67 -5.40 7.06
CA PRO A 26 -4.39 -4.00 7.37
C PRO A 26 -3.05 -3.86 8.08
N ILE A 27 -2.16 -3.01 7.56
CA ILE A 27 -0.86 -2.69 8.19
C ILE A 27 -0.80 -1.27 8.75
N LEU A 28 -1.55 -0.35 8.13
CA LEU A 28 -1.69 1.05 8.51
C LEU A 28 -3.16 1.46 8.34
N THR A 29 -3.65 2.32 9.23
CA THR A 29 -4.95 2.98 9.14
C THR A 29 -4.74 4.49 9.15
N PHE A 30 -5.50 5.22 8.32
CA PHE A 30 -5.38 6.67 8.14
C PHE A 30 -6.70 7.37 8.49
N ASP A 31 -6.60 8.50 9.20
CA ASP A 31 -7.67 9.46 9.39
C ASP A 31 -7.46 10.64 8.43
N GLY A 32 -8.24 10.66 7.35
CA GLY A 32 -8.14 11.67 6.30
C GLY A 32 -8.52 13.08 6.75
N GLU A 33 -9.37 13.23 7.78
CA GLU A 33 -9.71 14.54 8.34
C GLU A 33 -8.55 15.07 9.19
N ALA A 34 -7.95 14.22 10.03
CA ALA A 34 -6.79 14.58 10.83
C ALA A 34 -5.55 14.94 9.98
N ILE A 35 -5.33 14.24 8.85
CA ILE A 35 -4.26 14.52 7.90
C ILE A 35 -4.48 15.87 7.21
N LYS A 36 -5.69 16.13 6.70
CA LYS A 36 -6.04 17.42 6.07
C LYS A 36 -5.98 18.59 7.06
N ALA A 37 -6.46 18.39 8.29
CA ALA A 37 -6.36 19.37 9.36
C ALA A 37 -4.92 19.61 9.86
N ALA A 38 -3.97 18.72 9.55
CA ALA A 38 -2.54 18.93 9.76
C ALA A 38 -1.85 19.69 8.61
N GLY A 39 -2.57 20.00 7.52
CA GLY A 39 -2.02 20.68 6.35
C GLY A 39 -1.23 19.76 5.41
N HIS A 40 -1.57 18.46 5.38
CA HIS A 40 -0.94 17.47 4.50
C HIS A 40 -1.91 16.98 3.41
N ASP A 41 -1.37 16.73 2.22
CA ASP A 41 -2.11 16.08 1.13
C ASP A 41 -2.36 14.59 1.45
N ASP A 42 -3.46 14.02 0.95
CA ASP A 42 -3.83 12.61 1.10
C ASP A 42 -3.25 11.71 -0.02
N VAL A 43 -2.15 12.14 -0.65
CA VAL A 43 -1.48 11.43 -1.74
C VAL A 43 -0.62 10.28 -1.20
N VAL A 44 -0.94 9.04 -1.60
CA VAL A 44 -0.18 7.84 -1.24
C VAL A 44 0.63 7.34 -2.45
N THR A 45 1.95 7.49 -2.38
CA THR A 45 2.88 6.95 -3.39
C THR A 45 3.22 5.49 -3.11
N ARG A 46 3.30 4.66 -4.16
CA ARG A 46 3.76 3.26 -4.10
C ARG A 46 4.98 3.09 -4.99
N VAL A 47 6.01 2.43 -4.49
CA VAL A 47 7.30 2.25 -5.17
C VAL A 47 7.73 0.79 -5.07
N VAL A 48 8.12 0.19 -6.19
CA VAL A 48 8.92 -1.04 -6.19
C VAL A 48 10.38 -0.61 -6.13
N SER A 49 11.04 -0.85 -4.99
CA SER A 49 12.42 -0.40 -4.74
C SER A 49 13.48 -1.33 -5.32
N ASN A 50 13.10 -2.52 -5.75
CA ASN A 50 13.97 -3.54 -6.34
C ASN A 50 13.54 -3.93 -7.78
N PRO A 51 13.32 -2.96 -8.70
CA PRO A 51 12.76 -3.24 -10.02
C PRO A 51 13.63 -4.15 -10.88
N GLN A 52 14.94 -4.20 -10.63
CA GLN A 52 15.89 -5.06 -11.34
C GLN A 52 15.71 -6.57 -11.05
N ASP A 53 14.95 -6.93 -10.01
CA ASP A 53 14.67 -8.33 -9.65
C ASP A 53 13.50 -8.92 -10.45
N PHE A 54 12.90 -8.14 -11.37
CA PHE A 54 11.71 -8.52 -12.13
C PHE A 54 11.89 -8.26 -13.63
N ASP A 55 11.40 -9.18 -14.47
CA ASP A 55 11.51 -9.07 -15.94
C ASP A 55 10.74 -7.86 -16.51
N SER A 56 9.59 -7.52 -15.91
CA SER A 56 8.79 -6.35 -16.25
C SER A 56 7.88 -5.90 -15.09
N ILE A 57 7.53 -4.61 -15.08
CA ILE A 57 6.56 -4.02 -14.15
C ILE A 57 5.51 -3.29 -14.98
N GLU A 58 4.26 -3.74 -14.91
CA GLU A 58 3.15 -3.19 -15.69
C GLU A 58 2.11 -2.49 -14.79
N LEU A 59 1.67 -1.29 -15.20
CA LEU A 59 0.59 -0.59 -14.52
C LEU A 59 -0.76 -1.21 -14.92
N THR A 60 -1.27 -2.12 -14.08
CA THR A 60 -2.45 -2.95 -14.38
C THR A 60 -3.80 -2.22 -14.18
N GLY A 61 -3.80 -0.93 -13.80
CA GLY A 61 -5.04 -0.19 -13.62
C GLY A 61 -4.87 1.32 -13.46
N SER A 62 -5.40 2.09 -14.41
CA SER A 62 -5.71 3.51 -14.28
C SER A 62 -7.22 3.67 -14.03
N SER A 63 -7.61 3.71 -12.75
CA SER A 63 -9.00 3.90 -12.32
C SER A 63 -9.07 4.98 -11.26
N ASN A 64 -10.01 5.91 -11.41
CA ASN A 64 -10.24 7.00 -10.45
C ASN A 64 -10.83 6.51 -9.11
N THR A 65 -11.12 5.21 -8.96
CA THR A 65 -11.63 4.63 -7.70
C THR A 65 -11.13 3.19 -7.56
N LEU A 66 -10.10 3.02 -6.74
CA LEU A 66 -9.49 1.72 -6.44
C LEU A 66 -10.03 1.21 -5.11
N LEU A 67 -10.95 0.24 -5.19
CA LEU A 67 -11.53 -0.43 -4.03
C LEU A 67 -10.51 -1.39 -3.40
N GLY A 68 -10.46 -1.43 -2.06
CA GLY A 68 -9.60 -2.33 -1.31
C GLY A 68 -9.77 -3.81 -1.71
N GLY A 69 -8.67 -4.56 -1.74
CA GLY A 69 -8.66 -5.97 -2.13
C GLY A 69 -8.45 -6.23 -3.64
N ARG A 70 -8.39 -5.19 -4.49
CA ARG A 70 -7.99 -5.34 -5.90
C ARG A 70 -6.48 -5.13 -6.09
N PRO A 71 -5.79 -5.93 -6.92
CA PRO A 71 -4.36 -5.73 -7.21
C PRO A 71 -4.17 -4.43 -7.99
N LEU A 72 -3.23 -3.58 -7.55
CA LEU A 72 -2.99 -2.25 -8.14
C LEU A 72 -1.74 -2.19 -9.02
N VAL A 73 -0.84 -3.15 -8.84
CA VAL A 73 0.30 -3.46 -9.72
C VAL A 73 0.34 -4.98 -9.84
N LYS A 74 0.45 -5.49 -11.06
CA LYS A 74 0.72 -6.91 -11.32
C LYS A 74 2.12 -7.01 -11.92
N VAL A 75 2.94 -7.85 -11.31
CA VAL A 75 4.30 -8.12 -11.76
C VAL A 75 4.31 -9.51 -12.37
N GLY A 76 4.66 -9.60 -13.65
CA GLY A 76 5.09 -10.84 -14.30
C GLY A 76 4.06 -11.94 -14.63
N ASP A 77 2.76 -11.67 -14.83
CA ASP A 77 1.87 -12.72 -15.39
C ASP A 77 0.54 -12.20 -16.00
N PRO A 78 -0.04 -12.81 -17.05
CA PRO A 78 -1.38 -12.48 -17.56
C PRO A 78 -2.53 -12.89 -16.62
N LEU A 79 -3.70 -12.24 -16.73
CA LEU A 79 -4.91 -12.58 -15.97
C LEU A 79 -5.75 -13.65 -16.69
N MET A 80 -5.86 -14.88 -16.16
CA MET A 80 -6.97 -15.80 -16.48
C MET A 80 -7.37 -16.70 -15.30
N VAL A 81 -8.63 -17.16 -15.31
CA VAL A 81 -9.39 -17.57 -14.11
C VAL A 81 -10.09 -18.91 -14.30
N THR A 82 -10.04 -19.78 -13.29
CA THR A 82 -10.86 -21.01 -13.11
C THR A 82 -10.73 -21.44 -11.64
N LYS A 83 -11.64 -22.20 -11.01
CA LYS A 83 -12.92 -22.80 -11.45
C LYS A 83 -13.95 -22.65 -10.33
#